data_AF-A0A9D1JH89-F1
#
_entry.id   AF-A0A9D1JH89-F1
#
_cell.length_a   1.000
_cell.length_b   1.000
_cell.length_c   1.000
_cell.angle_alpha   90.00
_cell.angle_beta   90.00
_cell.angle_gamma   90.00
#
_symmetry.space_group_name_H-M   'P 1'
#
loop_
_entity.id
_entity.type
_entity.pdbx_description
1 polymer ?
#
loop_
_entity_poly.entity_id
_entity_poly.type
_entity_poly.pdbx_seq_one_letter_code
_entity_poly.pdbx_strand_id
1 'polypeptide(L)'
;MHCKVCGAECGRFVLCRKCNDLKNEGKVVKCPVCKKWHYVTEPCDCADLAATNVTENIGGGTAVNETEQIKENGISETHEEPTAEREEATAASQNVLREEPEAKTRNVSQEEPSEMQTDEKYLYNKKPVVTQMEKSYMTCIQEQLPEGYHLLLQSNLATFIEKNDSSKYQNELFRNVDFLVTDADYIPQFVIEINDRSHNTYQRRERDKKVHMICDEAGIPIITLWTFYGVSSSYIKKRISETIEALPVKRVHHFSETENIEQAVSDYKSQTAQYQRSYTPARQKSRRGCYIATCVYGSYDCPQVWTLRRFRDGVLGKNIFGRLFIKAYYAVSPALVSAFGNCTVFKRTCRRILDRLVDILQRKGIDSSRYFDK
;
A
#
# COMPACT_ATOMS: atom_id res chain seq x y z
N MET A 1 12.86 18.95 -28.85
CA MET A 1 12.84 17.53 -28.48
C MET A 1 11.53 16.91 -28.93
N HIS A 2 11.54 15.62 -29.24
CA HIS A 2 10.36 14.87 -29.68
C HIS A 2 9.94 13.86 -28.60
N CYS A 3 8.63 13.69 -28.46
CA CYS A 3 8.03 12.84 -27.45
C CYS A 3 8.53 11.41 -27.61
N LYS A 4 9.08 10.84 -26.54
CA LYS A 4 9.63 9.47 -26.54
C LYS A 4 8.58 8.35 -26.66
N VAL A 5 7.31 8.70 -26.81
CA VAL A 5 6.18 7.77 -27.01
C VAL A 5 5.56 7.92 -28.40
N CYS A 6 5.14 9.14 -28.77
CA CYS A 6 4.40 9.37 -30.02
C CYS A 6 5.16 10.19 -31.08
N GLY A 7 6.39 10.61 -30.80
CA GLY A 7 7.22 11.38 -31.73
C GLY A 7 6.83 12.86 -31.91
N ALA A 8 5.71 13.33 -31.36
CA ALA A 8 5.29 14.72 -31.47
C ALA A 8 6.29 15.70 -30.83
N GLU A 9 6.40 16.92 -31.37
CA GLU A 9 7.23 17.97 -30.76
C GLU A 9 6.77 18.29 -29.33
N CYS A 10 7.70 18.22 -28.38
CA CYS A 10 7.41 18.42 -26.95
C CYS A 10 8.28 19.51 -26.31
N GLY A 11 8.85 20.41 -27.13
CA GLY A 11 9.69 21.51 -26.67
C GLY A 11 10.89 21.00 -25.86
N ARG A 12 10.92 21.31 -24.56
CA ARG A 12 11.97 20.92 -23.60
C ARG A 12 11.66 19.64 -22.80
N PHE A 13 10.44 19.09 -22.89
CA PHE A 13 10.01 17.96 -22.09
C PHE A 13 10.26 16.61 -22.77
N VAL A 14 10.31 15.52 -22.00
CA VAL A 14 10.56 14.16 -22.53
C VAL A 14 9.32 13.53 -23.19
N LEU A 15 8.14 13.90 -22.70
CA LEU A 15 6.84 13.49 -23.21
C LEU A 15 6.03 14.72 -23.60
N CYS A 16 5.22 14.64 -24.67
CA CYS A 16 4.22 15.66 -24.94
C CYS A 16 3.11 15.62 -23.90
N ARG A 17 2.33 16.70 -23.79
CA ARG A 17 1.24 16.83 -22.80
C ARG A 17 0.28 15.63 -22.82
N LYS A 18 -0.17 15.23 -24.02
CA LYS A 18 -1.08 14.08 -24.21
C LYS A 18 -0.50 12.76 -23.69
N CYS A 19 0.77 12.46 -23.97
CA CYS A 19 1.41 11.23 -23.48
C CYS A 19 1.72 11.28 -21.97
N ASN A 20 1.93 12.48 -21.41
CA ASN A 20 2.10 12.65 -19.97
C ASN A 20 0.77 12.47 -19.22
N ASP A 21 -0.34 12.92 -19.80
CA ASP A 21 -1.69 12.66 -19.25
C ASP A 21 -2.03 11.16 -19.30
N LEU A 22 -1.71 10.49 -20.41
CA LEU A 22 -1.86 9.03 -20.52
C LEU A 22 -0.95 8.25 -19.55
N LYS A 23 0.22 8.80 -19.20
CA LYS A 23 1.08 8.24 -18.14
C LYS A 23 0.41 8.37 -16.77
N ASN A 24 -0.18 9.53 -16.47
CA ASN A 24 -0.90 9.74 -15.20
C ASN A 24 -2.15 8.84 -15.09
N GLU A 25 -2.78 8.51 -16.21
CA GLU A 25 -3.88 7.54 -16.31
C GLU A 25 -3.41 6.06 -16.31
N GLY A 26 -2.10 5.80 -16.23
CA GLY A 26 -1.54 4.44 -16.24
C GLY A 26 -1.57 3.73 -17.60
N LYS A 27 -1.87 4.43 -18.70
CA LYS A 27 -1.94 3.88 -20.06
C LYS A 27 -0.60 3.94 -20.81
N VAL A 28 0.35 4.71 -20.30
CA VAL A 28 1.73 4.81 -20.81
C VAL A 28 2.69 4.55 -19.66
N VAL A 29 3.58 3.57 -19.83
CA VAL A 29 4.54 3.14 -18.80
C VAL A 29 5.96 3.15 -19.34
N LYS A 30 6.93 3.41 -18.47
CA LYS A 30 8.34 3.24 -18.80
C LYS A 30 8.75 1.82 -18.44
N CYS A 31 9.12 1.03 -19.45
CA CYS A 31 9.51 -0.35 -19.24
C CYS A 31 10.74 -0.42 -18.31
N PRO A 32 10.73 -1.24 -17.25
CA PRO A 32 11.85 -1.37 -16.33
C PRO A 32 13.06 -2.07 -16.97
N VAL A 33 12.84 -2.87 -18.03
CA VAL A 33 13.88 -3.64 -18.73
C VAL A 33 14.56 -2.77 -19.79
N CYS A 34 13.85 -2.36 -20.84
CA CYS A 34 14.45 -1.64 -21.97
C CYS A 34 14.54 -0.11 -21.75
N LYS A 35 13.99 0.41 -20.64
CA LYS A 35 13.95 1.84 -20.27
C LYS A 35 13.26 2.77 -21.31
N LYS A 36 12.56 2.21 -22.30
CA LYS A 36 11.73 2.96 -23.26
C LYS A 36 10.30 3.13 -22.74
N TRP A 37 9.57 4.08 -23.32
CA TRP A 37 8.17 4.35 -22.96
C TRP A 37 7.23 3.63 -23.94
N HIS A 38 6.22 2.95 -23.41
CA HIS A 38 5.29 2.13 -24.19
C HIS A 38 3.85 2.42 -23.81
N TYR A 39 2.93 2.22 -24.75
CA TYR A 39 1.52 2.07 -24.41
C TYR A 39 1.30 0.71 -23.76
N VAL A 40 0.48 0.65 -22.72
CA VAL A 40 0.17 -0.63 -22.04
C VAL A 40 -0.56 -1.61 -22.98
N THR A 41 -1.18 -1.11 -24.04
CA THR A 41 -1.85 -1.91 -25.07
C THR A 41 -0.90 -2.47 -26.13
N GLU A 42 0.34 -1.99 -26.20
CA GLU A 42 1.34 -2.47 -27.14
C GLU A 42 2.35 -3.34 -26.38
N PRO A 43 2.51 -4.62 -26.77
CA PRO A 43 3.49 -5.48 -26.12
C PRO A 43 4.88 -4.88 -26.33
N CYS A 44 5.64 -4.76 -25.24
CA CYS A 44 7.07 -4.53 -25.33
C CYS A 44 7.71 -5.77 -25.96
N ASP A 45 8.71 -5.63 -26.82
CA ASP A 45 9.52 -6.76 -27.31
C ASP A 45 10.24 -7.54 -26.18
N CYS A 46 10.14 -7.03 -24.95
CA CYS A 46 10.57 -7.66 -23.71
C CYS A 46 9.48 -8.52 -23.01
N ALA A 47 8.28 -8.67 -23.60
CA ALA A 47 7.10 -9.28 -22.97
C ALA A 47 7.12 -10.81 -22.87
N ASP A 48 8.02 -11.51 -23.57
CA ASP A 48 8.14 -12.97 -23.49
C ASP A 48 8.96 -13.48 -22.29
N LEU A 49 9.25 -12.62 -21.30
CA LEU A 49 9.99 -12.99 -20.08
C LEU A 49 9.15 -12.92 -18.79
N ALA A 50 7.83 -12.70 -18.88
CA ALA A 50 6.96 -12.47 -17.71
C ALA A 50 5.70 -13.36 -17.66
N ALA A 51 5.65 -14.46 -18.42
CA ALA A 51 4.48 -15.33 -18.53
C ALA A 51 4.73 -16.76 -17.99
N THR A 52 5.11 -16.88 -16.72
CA THR A 52 4.91 -18.12 -15.94
C THR A 52 4.72 -17.73 -14.46
N ASN A 53 3.77 -18.38 -13.79
CA ASN A 53 3.42 -18.29 -12.36
C ASN A 53 2.26 -17.35 -11.98
N VAL A 54 1.06 -17.59 -12.53
CA VAL A 54 -0.22 -17.40 -11.81
C VAL A 54 -1.21 -18.50 -12.23
N THR A 55 -1.00 -19.74 -11.80
CA THR A 55 -2.05 -20.75 -11.65
C THR A 55 -1.53 -21.86 -10.73
N GLU A 56 -1.94 -21.85 -9.46
CA GLU A 56 -2.26 -23.04 -8.64
C GLU A 56 -2.32 -22.65 -7.15
N ASN A 57 -3.55 -22.49 -6.65
CA ASN A 57 -4.08 -23.09 -5.41
C ASN A 57 -5.09 -22.19 -4.69
N ILE A 58 -6.36 -22.41 -5.02
CA ILE A 58 -7.46 -22.41 -4.06
C ILE A 58 -8.03 -23.83 -4.07
N GLY A 59 -8.03 -24.51 -2.91
CA GLY A 59 -8.97 -25.61 -2.66
C GLY A 59 -8.50 -26.76 -1.75
N GLY A 60 -8.95 -26.74 -0.49
CA GLY A 60 -9.69 -27.86 0.13
C GLY A 60 -8.93 -28.97 0.88
N GLY A 61 -9.45 -29.32 2.08
CA GLY A 61 -9.13 -30.55 2.81
C GLY A 61 -9.25 -30.41 4.35
N THR A 62 -10.46 -30.23 4.90
CA THR A 62 -11.23 -31.23 5.69
C THR A 62 -10.48 -32.02 6.77
N ALA A 63 -10.94 -31.80 8.00
CA ALA A 63 -10.64 -32.57 9.21
C ALA A 63 -11.16 -34.02 9.13
N VAL A 64 -10.42 -34.93 9.76
CA VAL A 64 -10.93 -36.24 10.19
C VAL A 64 -10.39 -36.49 11.61
N ASN A 65 -11.31 -36.75 12.54
CA ASN A 65 -11.04 -37.25 13.89
C ASN A 65 -10.81 -38.76 13.82
N GLU A 66 -9.96 -39.30 14.71
CA GLU A 66 -10.24 -40.60 15.33
C GLU A 66 -9.56 -40.71 16.71
N THR A 67 -10.35 -41.26 17.63
CA THR A 67 -10.19 -41.43 19.08
C THR A 67 -9.44 -42.71 19.46
N GLU A 68 -9.19 -42.86 20.78
CA GLU A 68 -8.74 -44.04 21.56
C GLU A 68 -7.26 -43.97 21.99
N GLN A 69 -6.84 -44.25 23.22
CA GLN A 69 -7.45 -44.86 24.40
C GLN A 69 -6.62 -44.47 25.65
N ILE A 70 -7.28 -44.35 26.81
CA ILE A 70 -6.68 -44.19 28.14
C ILE A 70 -6.52 -45.57 28.79
N LYS A 71 -5.33 -45.88 29.35
CA LYS A 71 -5.09 -46.79 30.50
C LYS A 71 -3.84 -46.29 31.23
N GLU A 72 -3.96 -45.62 32.38
CA GLU A 72 -3.99 -46.14 33.76
C GLU A 72 -2.71 -46.88 34.25
N ASN A 73 -2.17 -46.30 35.33
CA ASN A 73 -1.51 -46.91 36.51
C ASN A 73 0.02 -46.96 36.65
N GLY A 74 0.47 -46.52 37.84
CA GLY A 74 1.75 -46.84 38.51
C GLY A 74 2.63 -45.60 38.77
N ILE A 75 2.58 -44.92 39.92
CA ILE A 75 3.37 -45.20 41.17
C ILE A 75 4.88 -45.22 40.84
N SER A 76 5.81 -44.43 41.42
CA SER A 76 5.92 -43.69 42.68
C SER A 76 7.11 -42.71 42.63
N GLU A 77 7.12 -41.79 43.61
CA GLU A 77 8.24 -41.15 44.35
C GLU A 77 9.64 -41.80 44.16
N THR A 78 10.77 -41.09 44.10
CA THR A 78 11.44 -40.28 45.15
C THR A 78 12.45 -39.30 44.53
N HIS A 79 12.49 -38.01 44.90
CA HIS A 79 13.39 -37.39 45.89
C HIS A 79 14.91 -37.69 45.74
N GLU A 80 15.70 -36.66 45.37
CA GLU A 80 16.85 -36.09 46.12
C GLU A 80 17.87 -35.37 45.20
N GLU A 81 17.91 -34.04 45.32
CA GLU A 81 19.15 -33.23 45.29
C GLU A 81 19.88 -33.47 46.63
N PRO A 82 21.24 -33.38 46.74
CA PRO A 82 21.86 -32.05 46.90
C PRO A 82 23.36 -31.85 46.54
N THR A 83 23.71 -30.56 46.43
CA THR A 83 24.92 -29.84 46.91
C THR A 83 26.31 -30.06 46.29
N ALA A 84 26.79 -28.96 45.67
CA ALA A 84 28.02 -28.19 45.90
C ALA A 84 29.32 -28.89 46.38
N GLU A 85 30.43 -28.62 45.68
CA GLU A 85 31.64 -28.01 46.27
C GLU A 85 32.67 -27.56 45.22
N ARG A 86 33.55 -26.67 45.70
CA ARG A 86 34.55 -25.78 45.08
C ARG A 86 35.87 -26.53 44.84
N GLU A 87 36.69 -26.11 43.85
CA GLU A 87 38.15 -25.92 44.02
C GLU A 87 38.82 -25.28 42.79
N GLU A 88 39.65 -24.26 43.05
CA GLU A 88 40.64 -23.68 42.13
C GLU A 88 41.95 -24.49 42.19
N ALA A 89 42.65 -24.65 41.06
CA ALA A 89 44.11 -24.68 41.04
C ALA A 89 44.72 -24.48 39.64
N THR A 90 45.69 -23.58 39.62
CA THR A 90 46.66 -23.20 38.59
C THR A 90 47.56 -24.33 38.08
N ALA A 91 48.00 -24.30 36.82
CA ALA A 91 49.41 -24.35 36.41
C ALA A 91 49.60 -24.45 34.88
N ALA A 92 50.63 -23.75 34.39
CA ALA A 92 51.09 -23.68 33.01
C ALA A 92 51.78 -24.96 32.52
N SER A 93 51.76 -25.23 31.21
CA SER A 93 52.97 -25.61 30.46
C SER A 93 52.80 -25.71 28.94
N GLN A 94 53.71 -25.00 28.26
CA GLN A 94 54.53 -25.43 27.13
C GLN A 94 53.93 -25.70 25.74
N ASN A 95 54.38 -24.79 24.86
CA ASN A 95 54.40 -24.76 23.42
C ASN A 95 55.30 -25.89 22.85
N VAL A 96 54.78 -26.73 21.94
CA VAL A 96 55.59 -27.62 21.10
C VAL A 96 55.11 -27.49 19.66
N LEU A 97 55.96 -26.84 18.86
CA LEU A 97 55.95 -26.86 17.40
C LEU A 97 56.03 -28.31 16.90
N ARG A 98 55.16 -28.68 15.97
CA ARG A 98 55.33 -29.86 15.12
C ARG A 98 55.25 -29.44 13.66
N GLU A 99 56.35 -29.68 12.98
CA GLU A 99 56.55 -29.56 11.54
C GLU A 99 55.71 -30.60 10.79
N GLU A 100 55.10 -30.19 9.67
CA GLU A 100 54.42 -31.10 8.75
C GLU A 100 55.43 -31.82 7.82
N PRO A 101 55.25 -33.11 7.51
CA PRO A 101 56.07 -33.80 6.53
C PRO A 101 55.49 -33.65 5.11
N GLU A 102 56.37 -33.29 4.18
CA GLU A 102 56.13 -33.25 2.74
C GLU A 102 55.72 -34.63 2.18
N ALA A 103 54.55 -34.70 1.53
CA ALA A 103 54.08 -35.90 0.82
C ALA A 103 53.93 -35.61 -0.68
N LYS A 104 54.87 -36.22 -1.42
CA LYS A 104 54.99 -36.47 -2.85
C LYS A 104 53.69 -36.35 -3.69
N THR A 105 53.83 -35.55 -4.74
CA THR A 105 52.97 -35.44 -5.92
C THR A 105 52.49 -36.79 -6.47
N ARG A 106 51.17 -36.98 -6.48
CA ARG A 106 50.48 -37.87 -7.42
C ARG A 106 49.55 -37.00 -8.26
N ASN A 107 49.83 -36.93 -9.56
CA ASN A 107 48.94 -36.37 -10.56
C ASN A 107 47.65 -37.18 -10.57
N VAL A 108 46.62 -36.65 -9.92
CA VAL A 108 45.22 -37.01 -10.15
C VAL A 108 44.64 -35.84 -10.91
N SER A 109 44.29 -36.07 -12.16
CA SER A 109 43.55 -35.15 -13.01
C SER A 109 42.29 -34.68 -12.29
N GLN A 110 42.31 -33.43 -11.81
CA GLN A 110 41.12 -32.73 -11.34
C GLN A 110 40.29 -32.37 -12.58
N GLU A 111 39.27 -33.18 -12.87
CA GLU A 111 38.10 -32.65 -13.56
C GLU A 111 37.37 -31.78 -12.53
N GLU A 112 37.50 -30.45 -12.66
CA GLU A 112 36.59 -29.53 -11.98
C GLU A 112 35.18 -29.84 -12.49
N PRO A 113 34.17 -30.05 -11.62
CA PRO A 113 32.80 -30.01 -12.07
C PRO A 113 32.57 -28.58 -12.56
N SER A 114 32.39 -28.43 -13.87
CA SER A 114 31.88 -27.19 -14.44
C SER A 114 30.44 -27.04 -13.95
N GLU A 115 30.28 -26.43 -12.78
CA GLU A 115 29.01 -25.87 -12.37
C GLU A 115 28.69 -24.77 -13.38
N MET A 116 27.94 -25.19 -14.40
CA MET A 116 27.18 -24.31 -15.27
C MET A 116 26.13 -23.65 -14.38
N GLN A 117 26.53 -22.64 -13.62
CA GLN A 117 25.62 -21.75 -12.91
C GLN A 117 24.81 -21.01 -13.97
N THR A 118 23.68 -21.60 -14.32
CA THR A 118 22.60 -20.88 -14.95
C THR A 118 22.25 -19.76 -13.99
N ASP A 119 22.48 -18.52 -14.42
CA ASP A 119 22.15 -17.29 -13.71
C ASP A 119 20.62 -17.25 -13.50
N GLU A 120 20.13 -17.98 -12.50
CA GLU A 120 18.71 -18.09 -12.18
C GLU A 120 18.23 -16.70 -11.74
N LYS A 121 17.46 -16.07 -12.62
CA LYS A 121 16.99 -14.71 -12.43
C LYS A 121 15.82 -14.72 -11.46
N TYR A 122 16.12 -14.82 -10.17
CA TYR A 122 15.12 -14.77 -9.10
C TYR A 122 14.36 -13.43 -9.12
N LEU A 123 13.03 -13.50 -8.88
CA LEU A 123 12.15 -12.33 -8.83
C LEU A 123 12.53 -11.34 -7.72
N TYR A 124 13.07 -11.84 -6.61
CA TYR A 124 13.45 -11.05 -5.45
C TYR A 124 14.93 -11.20 -5.16
N ASN A 125 15.58 -10.06 -4.92
CA ASN A 125 16.98 -10.01 -4.53
C ASN A 125 17.09 -9.47 -3.13
N LYS A 126 17.98 -10.07 -2.33
CA LYS A 126 18.40 -9.46 -1.07
C LYS A 126 19.06 -8.12 -1.37
N LYS A 127 18.76 -7.12 -0.54
CA LYS A 127 19.43 -5.83 -0.57
C LYS A 127 19.93 -5.49 0.84
N PRO A 128 20.98 -4.67 0.97
CA PRO A 128 21.34 -4.11 2.27
C PRO A 128 20.15 -3.37 2.88
N VAL A 129 19.94 -3.57 4.18
CA VAL A 129 18.91 -2.87 4.96
C VAL A 129 19.23 -1.38 5.03
N VAL A 130 20.51 -1.05 5.25
CA VAL A 130 21.02 0.32 5.34
C VAL A 130 21.93 0.74 4.20
N THR A 131 21.84 2.01 3.82
CA THR A 131 22.72 2.69 2.87
C THR A 131 24.11 2.97 3.46
N GLN A 132 25.09 3.28 2.63
CA GLN A 132 26.45 3.61 3.13
C GLN A 132 26.46 4.84 4.04
N MET A 133 25.62 5.84 3.72
CA MET A 133 25.48 7.03 4.55
C MET A 133 24.85 6.69 5.92
N GLU A 134 23.75 5.93 5.92
CA GLU A 134 23.10 5.46 7.16
C GLU A 134 24.06 4.64 8.02
N LYS A 135 24.91 3.80 7.42
CA LYS A 135 25.95 3.06 8.14
C LYS A 135 26.93 3.99 8.86
N SER A 136 27.41 5.05 8.19
CA SER A 136 28.34 6.00 8.81
C SER A 136 27.72 6.74 9.99
N TYR A 137 26.45 7.14 9.88
CA TYR A 137 25.71 7.72 11.01
C TYR A 137 25.45 6.70 12.12
N MET A 138 25.03 5.48 11.77
CA MET A 138 24.78 4.39 12.72
C MET A 138 26.01 4.15 13.60
N THR A 139 27.17 3.94 13.00
CA THR A 139 28.43 3.73 13.75
C THR A 139 28.71 4.89 14.70
N CYS A 140 28.59 6.13 14.20
CA CYS A 140 28.85 7.30 15.02
C CYS A 140 27.83 7.44 16.17
N ILE A 141 26.54 7.21 15.92
CA ILE A 141 25.48 7.24 16.93
C ILE A 141 25.76 6.19 18.01
N GLN A 142 26.06 4.95 17.62
CA GLN A 142 26.37 3.85 18.55
C GLN A 142 27.54 4.20 19.48
N GLU A 143 28.59 4.83 18.94
CA GLU A 143 29.75 5.27 19.74
C GLU A 143 29.43 6.40 20.71
N GLN A 144 28.37 7.19 20.46
CA GLN A 144 27.99 8.32 21.32
C GLN A 144 26.87 7.98 22.32
N LEU A 145 26.23 6.80 22.20
CA LEU A 145 25.20 6.37 23.13
C LEU A 145 25.83 5.96 24.48
N PRO A 146 25.23 6.34 25.62
CA PRO A 146 25.67 5.86 26.93
C PRO A 146 25.50 4.34 27.08
N GLU A 147 26.20 3.78 28.06
CA GLU A 147 25.99 2.38 28.46
C GLU A 147 24.53 2.15 28.87
N GLY A 148 23.99 0.97 28.52
CA GLY A 148 22.59 0.62 28.77
C GLY A 148 21.59 1.17 27.75
N TYR A 149 22.04 1.86 26.69
CA TYR A 149 21.19 2.22 25.56
C TYR A 149 21.41 1.30 24.36
N HIS A 150 20.34 1.03 23.61
CA HIS A 150 20.38 0.21 22.40
C HIS A 150 19.90 0.99 21.19
N LEU A 151 20.57 0.80 20.05
CA LEU A 151 20.20 1.38 18.75
C LEU A 151 19.57 0.31 17.85
N LEU A 152 18.33 0.54 17.44
CA LEU A 152 17.58 -0.33 16.54
C LEU A 152 17.39 0.37 15.18
N LEU A 153 17.57 -0.38 14.09
CA LEU A 153 17.57 0.12 12.72
C LEU A 153 16.19 0.02 12.08
N GLN A 154 15.83 1.01 11.26
CA GLN A 154 14.65 0.99 10.39
C GLN A 154 13.36 0.52 11.10
N SER A 155 13.20 0.92 12.36
CA SER A 155 12.11 0.44 13.23
C SER A 155 10.77 0.99 12.77
N ASN A 156 9.74 0.13 12.76
CA ASN A 156 8.40 0.52 12.37
C ASN A 156 7.65 1.10 13.58
N LEU A 157 6.89 2.19 13.44
CA LEU A 157 6.20 2.80 14.58
C LEU A 157 5.27 1.81 15.29
N ALA A 158 4.62 0.90 14.56
CA ALA A 158 3.73 -0.10 15.14
C ALA A 158 4.44 -1.13 16.03
N THR A 159 5.77 -1.21 16.01
CA THR A 159 6.51 -2.13 16.90
C THR A 159 6.76 -1.54 18.28
N PHE A 160 6.58 -0.22 18.46
CA PHE A 160 6.93 0.46 19.70
C PHE A 160 5.95 1.57 20.13
N ILE A 161 4.88 1.79 19.36
CA ILE A 161 3.79 2.71 19.69
C ILE A 161 2.49 1.94 19.53
N GLU A 162 1.67 1.97 20.58
CA GLU A 162 0.32 1.43 20.57
C GLU A 162 -0.71 2.56 20.52
N LYS A 163 -1.76 2.36 19.71
CA LYS A 163 -2.88 3.29 19.64
C LYS A 163 -3.98 2.83 20.59
N ASN A 164 -4.39 3.71 21.49
CA ASN A 164 -5.37 3.42 22.55
C ASN A 164 -6.84 3.61 22.13
N ASP A 165 -7.17 3.51 20.83
CA ASP A 165 -8.54 3.68 20.34
C ASP A 165 -9.16 2.36 19.86
N SER A 166 -10.47 2.37 19.61
CA SER A 166 -11.19 1.20 19.10
C SER A 166 -11.03 0.98 17.59
N SER A 167 -10.04 1.62 16.94
CA SER A 167 -9.90 1.55 15.48
C SER A 167 -9.27 0.22 15.05
N LYS A 168 -9.90 -0.46 14.08
CA LYS A 168 -9.49 -1.79 13.61
C LYS A 168 -8.22 -1.75 12.73
N TYR A 169 -7.85 -0.57 12.22
CA TYR A 169 -6.74 -0.39 11.29
C TYR A 169 -5.85 0.76 11.76
N GLN A 170 -4.55 0.51 11.86
CA GLN A 170 -3.53 1.46 12.34
C GLN A 170 -2.51 1.76 11.23
N ASN A 171 -3.00 2.04 10.02
CA ASN A 171 -2.17 2.25 8.83
C ASN A 171 -1.21 3.45 9.00
N GLU A 172 -1.54 4.38 9.89
CA GLU A 172 -0.70 5.50 10.29
C GLU A 172 0.60 5.08 10.96
N LEU A 173 0.62 3.95 11.67
CA LEU A 173 1.80 3.40 12.34
C LEU A 173 2.68 2.56 11.42
N PHE A 174 2.21 2.21 10.21
CA PHE A 174 3.01 1.50 9.21
C PHE A 174 4.00 2.44 8.49
N ARG A 175 4.85 3.08 9.30
CA ARG A 175 5.90 4.02 8.91
C ARG A 175 7.18 3.58 9.62
N ASN A 176 8.31 3.75 8.94
CA ASN A 176 9.61 3.40 9.51
C ASN A 176 10.36 4.68 9.85
N VAL A 177 11.02 4.66 11.01
CA VAL A 177 12.02 5.65 11.42
C VAL A 177 13.41 5.09 11.14
N ASP A 178 14.42 5.93 10.94
CA ASP A 178 15.76 5.46 10.58
C ASP A 178 16.42 4.72 11.75
N PHE A 179 16.32 5.31 12.95
CA PHE A 179 16.78 4.65 14.17
C PHE A 179 15.84 4.90 15.35
N LEU A 180 15.68 3.85 16.16
CA LEU A 180 15.05 3.92 17.47
C LEU A 180 16.12 3.70 18.54
N VAL A 181 16.13 4.53 19.57
CA VAL A 181 16.96 4.36 20.75
C VAL A 181 16.09 3.93 21.92
N THR A 182 16.48 2.83 22.56
CA THR A 182 15.84 2.30 23.77
C THR A 182 16.81 2.28 24.94
N ASP A 183 16.28 2.13 26.14
CA ASP A 183 17.08 1.71 27.31
C ASP A 183 17.35 0.19 27.29
N ALA A 184 17.91 -0.30 28.40
CA ALA A 184 18.31 -1.70 28.60
C ALA A 184 17.12 -2.66 28.65
N ASP A 185 15.92 -2.16 28.98
CA ASP A 185 14.68 -2.93 29.02
C ASP A 185 13.92 -2.84 27.67
N TYR A 186 14.56 -2.28 26.64
CA TYR A 186 13.98 -2.04 25.32
C TYR A 186 12.77 -1.09 25.33
N ILE A 187 12.66 -0.21 26.33
CA ILE A 187 11.64 0.83 26.36
C ILE A 187 12.10 1.99 25.44
N PRO A 188 11.25 2.45 24.51
CA PRO A 188 11.58 3.58 23.62
C PRO A 188 11.92 4.86 24.37
N GLN A 189 13.10 5.41 24.11
CA GLN A 189 13.55 6.67 24.71
C GLN A 189 13.48 7.82 23.72
N PHE A 190 13.98 7.65 22.50
CA PHE A 190 13.90 8.65 21.43
C PHE A 190 14.15 8.06 20.05
N VAL A 191 13.78 8.80 19.01
CA VAL A 191 13.95 8.42 17.60
C VAL A 191 14.98 9.33 16.95
N ILE A 192 15.74 8.81 15.97
CA ILE A 192 16.66 9.59 15.15
C ILE A 192 16.28 9.45 13.67
N GLU A 193 16.17 10.58 12.95
CA GLU A 193 15.95 10.63 11.50
C GLU A 193 17.11 11.36 10.79
N ILE A 194 17.60 10.79 9.68
CA ILE A 194 18.62 11.39 8.82
C ILE A 194 17.93 12.14 7.68
N ASN A 195 18.04 13.47 7.69
CA ASN A 195 17.45 14.30 6.65
C ASN A 195 18.49 14.80 5.64
N ASP A 196 18.28 14.44 4.37
CA ASP A 196 19.00 15.01 3.23
C ASP A 196 18.27 16.24 2.67
N ARG A 197 19.02 17.21 2.15
CA ARG A 197 18.51 18.49 1.62
C ARG A 197 17.63 18.32 0.36
N SER A 198 17.45 17.09 -0.12
CA SER A 198 16.91 16.74 -1.42
C SER A 198 15.37 16.74 -1.48
N HIS A 199 14.86 17.79 -2.14
CA HIS A 199 13.50 17.99 -2.68
C HIS A 199 12.31 17.55 -1.81
N ASN A 200 11.87 18.53 -1.02
CA ASN A 200 10.55 18.78 -0.46
C ASN A 200 9.35 18.47 -1.38
N THR A 201 9.11 17.21 -1.74
CA THR A 201 7.81 16.83 -2.26
C THR A 201 6.79 17.00 -1.13
N TYR A 202 5.62 17.56 -1.46
CA TYR A 202 4.55 17.80 -0.50
C TYR A 202 4.22 16.53 0.32
N GLN A 203 4.24 15.37 -0.33
CA GLN A 203 3.99 14.06 0.29
C GLN A 203 5.03 13.63 1.32
N ARG A 204 6.32 14.01 1.17
CA ARG A 204 7.33 13.76 2.22
C ARG A 204 7.05 14.62 3.44
N ARG A 205 6.78 15.91 3.23
CA ARG A 205 6.44 16.84 4.32
C ARG A 205 5.23 16.39 5.13
N GLU A 206 4.18 15.89 4.49
CA GLU A 206 3.00 15.38 5.21
C GLU A 206 3.29 14.08 5.96
N ARG A 207 4.16 13.22 5.42
CA ARG A 207 4.59 12.01 6.11
C ARG A 207 5.38 12.34 7.37
N ASP A 208 6.38 13.21 7.25
CA ASP A 208 7.28 13.56 8.34
C ASP A 208 6.52 14.29 9.45
N LYS A 209 5.61 15.21 9.09
CA LYS A 209 4.67 15.84 10.04
C LYS A 209 3.86 14.83 10.83
N LYS A 210 3.32 13.81 10.15
CA LYS A 210 2.48 12.80 10.80
C LYS A 210 3.29 11.91 11.75
N VAL A 211 4.52 11.54 11.39
CA VAL A 211 5.44 10.82 12.29
C VAL A 211 5.71 11.66 13.53
N HIS A 212 6.01 12.96 13.35
CA HIS A 212 6.27 13.88 14.46
C HIS A 212 5.08 13.99 15.41
N MET A 213 3.86 14.15 14.89
CA MET A 213 2.65 14.21 15.70
C MET A 213 2.42 12.94 16.51
N ILE A 214 2.66 11.76 15.91
CA ILE A 214 2.52 10.46 16.59
C ILE A 214 3.55 10.30 17.72
N CYS A 215 4.81 10.64 17.45
CA CYS A 215 5.88 10.54 18.45
C CYS A 215 5.68 11.54 19.59
N ASP A 216 5.26 12.77 19.31
CA ASP A 216 4.89 13.77 20.32
C ASP A 216 3.74 13.28 21.20
N GLU A 217 2.74 12.62 20.61
CA GLU A 217 1.66 12.01 21.37
C GLU A 217 2.13 10.81 22.17
N ALA A 218 3.12 10.05 21.72
CA ALA A 218 3.70 8.95 22.49
C ALA A 218 4.67 9.44 23.60
N GLY A 219 5.10 10.71 23.55
CA GLY A 219 6.11 11.25 24.45
C GLY A 219 7.54 10.84 24.08
N ILE A 220 7.76 10.49 22.82
CA ILE A 220 9.04 10.03 22.28
C ILE A 220 9.64 11.17 21.45
N PRO A 221 10.70 11.88 21.91
CA PRO A 221 11.30 12.95 21.13
C PRO A 221 12.00 12.42 19.86
N ILE A 222 12.03 13.27 18.82
CA ILE A 222 12.73 12.99 17.56
C ILE A 222 13.95 13.90 17.42
N ILE A 223 15.11 13.29 17.16
CA ILE A 223 16.34 13.98 16.78
C ILE A 223 16.48 13.94 15.26
N THR A 224 16.44 15.09 14.61
CA THR A 224 16.80 15.20 13.18
C THR A 224 18.30 15.49 13.02
N LEU A 225 19.01 14.63 12.29
CA LEU A 225 20.40 14.83 11.89
C LEU A 225 20.45 15.23 10.41
N TRP A 226 20.99 16.42 10.13
CA TRP A 226 21.06 16.94 8.77
C TRP A 226 22.34 16.51 8.07
N THR A 227 22.22 15.86 6.91
CA THR A 227 23.37 15.38 6.13
C THR A 227 24.34 16.50 5.74
N PHE A 228 23.85 17.74 5.65
CA PHE A 228 24.66 18.93 5.35
C PHE A 228 25.78 19.17 6.37
N TYR A 229 25.60 18.80 7.64
CA TYR A 229 26.65 18.91 8.66
C TYR A 229 27.67 17.77 8.60
N GLY A 230 27.40 16.74 7.78
CA GLY A 230 28.18 15.51 7.76
C GLY A 230 28.07 14.70 9.06
N VAL A 231 28.80 13.59 9.10
CA VAL A 231 28.88 12.74 10.31
C VAL A 231 29.85 13.39 11.29
N SER A 232 29.30 14.23 12.18
CA SER A 232 30.07 14.94 13.21
C SER A 232 29.79 14.34 14.59
N SER A 233 30.79 13.68 15.17
CA SER A 233 30.70 13.05 16.49
C SER A 233 30.30 14.04 17.59
N SER A 234 30.90 15.24 17.61
CA SER A 234 30.57 16.26 18.62
C SER A 234 29.14 16.79 18.49
N TYR A 235 28.67 16.99 17.26
CA TYR A 235 27.29 17.40 16.98
C TYR A 235 26.31 16.31 17.41
N ILE A 236 26.52 15.06 16.98
CA ILE A 236 25.66 13.91 17.30
C ILE A 236 25.62 13.69 18.80
N LYS A 237 26.79 13.66 19.46
CA LYS A 237 26.89 13.52 20.92
C LYS A 237 26.09 14.60 21.65
N LYS A 238 26.30 15.87 21.29
CA LYS A 238 25.59 16.98 21.91
C LYS A 238 24.07 16.81 21.80
N ARG A 239 23.56 16.46 20.61
CA ARG A 239 22.12 16.26 20.38
C ARG A 239 21.56 15.10 21.18
N ILE A 240 22.30 13.99 21.28
CA ILE A 240 21.93 12.82 22.08
C ILE A 240 21.89 13.20 23.57
N SER A 241 22.95 13.82 24.10
CA SER A 241 23.02 14.22 25.52
C SER A 241 21.91 15.19 25.90
N GLU A 242 21.69 16.25 25.11
CA GLU A 242 20.59 17.21 25.34
C GLU A 242 19.21 16.53 25.35
N THR A 243 19.02 15.51 24.50
CA THR A 243 17.75 14.78 24.42
C THR A 243 17.56 13.89 25.64
N ILE A 244 18.61 13.14 26.04
CA ILE A 244 18.56 12.28 27.22
C ILE A 244 18.32 13.09 28.50
N GLU A 245 19.00 14.24 28.64
CA GLU A 245 18.80 15.15 29.78
C GLU A 245 17.38 15.72 29.86
N ALA A 246 16.69 15.82 28.73
CA ALA A 246 15.32 16.33 28.65
C ALA A 246 14.24 15.25 28.89
N LEU A 247 14.61 13.98 29.03
CA LEU A 247 13.64 12.90 29.28
C LEU A 247 13.19 12.87 30.74
N PRO A 248 11.90 12.55 31.02
CA PRO A 248 10.83 12.32 30.06
C PRO A 248 10.24 13.62 29.49
N VAL A 249 9.91 13.63 28.19
CA VAL A 249 9.31 14.80 27.53
C VAL A 249 7.79 14.82 27.73
N LYS A 250 7.22 16.02 27.84
CA LYS A 250 5.77 16.20 27.93
C LYS A 250 5.08 15.80 26.63
N ARG A 251 4.10 14.90 26.72
CA ARG A 251 3.22 14.51 25.60
C ARG A 251 2.40 15.69 25.09
N VAL A 252 2.29 15.82 23.77
CA VAL A 252 1.50 16.88 23.11
C VAL A 252 0.38 16.22 22.31
N HIS A 253 -0.86 16.62 22.59
CA HIS A 253 -2.04 16.10 21.90
C HIS A 253 -2.21 16.81 20.55
N HIS A 254 -2.23 16.04 19.47
CA HIS A 254 -2.26 16.54 18.10
C HIS A 254 -3.50 16.08 17.34
N PHE A 255 -4.11 14.96 17.72
CA PHE A 255 -5.30 14.41 17.06
C PHE A 255 -6.55 14.71 17.88
N SER A 256 -7.32 15.72 17.50
CA SER A 256 -8.59 16.01 18.20
C SER A 256 -9.59 14.85 18.06
N GLU A 257 -10.42 14.60 19.09
CA GLU A 257 -11.53 13.62 18.99
C GLU A 257 -12.43 13.88 17.77
N THR A 258 -12.56 15.15 17.37
CA THR A 258 -13.27 15.60 16.16
C THR A 258 -12.65 15.13 14.85
N GLU A 259 -11.32 15.09 14.73
CA GLU A 259 -10.63 14.57 13.53
C GLU A 259 -10.69 13.04 13.47
N ASN A 260 -10.63 12.37 14.63
CA ASN A 260 -10.91 10.94 14.71
C ASN A 260 -12.35 10.62 14.30
N ILE A 261 -13.33 11.48 14.61
CA ILE A 261 -14.71 11.34 14.10
C ILE A 261 -14.75 11.56 12.58
N GLU A 262 -14.08 12.58 12.02
CA GLU A 262 -14.10 12.81 10.56
C GLU A 262 -13.38 11.69 9.79
N GLN A 263 -12.26 11.20 10.31
CA GLN A 263 -11.51 10.08 9.74
C GLN A 263 -12.27 8.76 9.94
N ALA A 264 -12.87 8.50 11.10
CA ALA A 264 -13.74 7.34 11.32
C ALA A 264 -15.02 7.41 10.48
N VAL A 265 -15.58 8.60 10.23
CA VAL A 265 -16.71 8.82 9.31
C VAL A 265 -16.27 8.60 7.86
N SER A 266 -15.04 8.97 7.50
CA SER A 266 -14.45 8.73 6.18
C SER A 266 -14.15 7.24 5.94
N ASP A 267 -13.59 6.56 6.94
CA ASP A 267 -13.28 5.13 6.91
C ASP A 267 -14.54 4.27 7.02
N TYR A 268 -15.55 4.71 7.76
CA TYR A 268 -16.90 4.17 7.71
C TYR A 268 -17.54 4.37 6.33
N LYS A 269 -17.36 5.54 5.68
CA LYS A 269 -17.82 5.77 4.29
C LYS A 269 -17.10 4.89 3.28
N SER A 270 -15.80 4.62 3.46
CA SER A 270 -15.03 3.77 2.55
C SER A 270 -15.32 2.27 2.76
N GLN A 271 -15.49 1.82 4.02
CA GLN A 271 -15.94 0.47 4.35
C GLN A 271 -17.40 0.24 3.92
N THR A 272 -18.29 1.22 4.05
CA THR A 272 -19.66 1.12 3.53
C THR A 272 -19.70 1.16 2.00
N ALA A 273 -18.76 1.83 1.31
CA ALA A 273 -18.63 1.76 -0.15
C ALA A 273 -18.14 0.38 -0.63
N GLN A 274 -17.29 -0.29 0.15
CA GLN A 274 -16.87 -1.68 -0.11
C GLN A 274 -17.99 -2.69 0.22
N TYR A 275 -18.78 -2.46 1.27
CA TYR A 275 -19.96 -3.25 1.64
C TYR A 275 -21.15 -3.04 0.69
N GLN A 276 -21.32 -1.84 0.12
CA GLN A 276 -22.30 -1.54 -0.93
C GLN A 276 -21.98 -2.25 -2.25
N ARG A 277 -20.76 -2.76 -2.42
CA ARG A 277 -20.39 -3.60 -3.57
C ARG A 277 -20.87 -5.04 -3.42
N SER A 278 -21.27 -5.45 -2.21
CA SER A 278 -21.69 -6.82 -1.86
C SER A 278 -23.05 -6.94 -1.16
N TYR A 279 -23.82 -5.85 -0.99
CA TYR A 279 -25.17 -5.91 -0.42
C TYR A 279 -26.19 -5.04 -1.18
N THR A 280 -27.29 -5.65 -1.62
CA THR A 280 -28.57 -4.97 -1.90
C THR A 280 -29.65 -5.69 -1.06
N PRO A 281 -30.79 -5.06 -0.69
CA PRO A 281 -31.12 -3.62 -0.49
C PRO A 281 -32.00 -3.33 0.76
N ALA A 282 -32.21 -2.05 1.13
CA ALA A 282 -33.48 -1.55 1.73
C ALA A 282 -33.69 -0.03 1.58
N ARG A 283 -34.56 0.34 0.62
CA ARG A 283 -35.41 1.55 0.48
C ARG A 283 -34.91 2.90 1.04
N GLN A 284 -34.06 3.59 0.28
CA GLN A 284 -34.20 5.06 0.12
C GLN A 284 -35.10 5.33 -1.09
N LYS A 285 -35.99 6.34 -1.01
CA LYS A 285 -36.83 6.78 -2.14
C LYS A 285 -35.94 6.98 -3.37
N SER A 286 -36.04 6.07 -4.33
CA SER A 286 -35.23 6.10 -5.53
C SER A 286 -35.54 7.38 -6.31
N ARG A 287 -34.49 8.17 -6.58
CA ARG A 287 -34.55 9.15 -7.66
C ARG A 287 -35.00 8.39 -8.90
N ARG A 288 -36.13 8.79 -9.50
CA ARG A 288 -36.71 8.12 -10.67
C ARG A 288 -35.76 8.30 -11.87
N GLY A 289 -34.80 7.38 -12.04
CA GLY A 289 -33.81 7.43 -13.13
C GLY A 289 -34.35 6.94 -14.47
N CYS A 290 -33.83 7.39 -15.61
CA CYS A 290 -34.22 6.85 -16.93
C CYS A 290 -33.33 5.64 -17.27
N TYR A 291 -33.66 4.45 -16.76
CA TYR A 291 -32.81 3.24 -16.84
C TYR A 291 -32.29 2.90 -18.25
N ILE A 292 -33.17 2.77 -19.24
CA ILE A 292 -32.74 2.42 -20.61
C ILE A 292 -31.90 3.55 -21.22
N ALA A 293 -32.28 4.81 -21.02
CA ALA A 293 -31.56 5.94 -21.60
C ALA A 293 -30.15 6.10 -20.98
N THR A 294 -30.03 5.94 -19.66
CA THR A 294 -28.73 5.95 -18.97
C THR A 294 -27.86 4.77 -19.39
N CYS A 295 -28.42 3.57 -19.57
CA CYS A 295 -27.69 2.41 -20.09
C CYS A 295 -27.15 2.66 -21.50
N VAL A 296 -27.93 3.31 -22.36
CA VAL A 296 -27.60 3.54 -23.75
C VAL A 296 -26.62 4.70 -23.94
N TYR A 297 -26.80 5.83 -23.25
CA TYR A 297 -25.94 7.00 -23.39
C TYR A 297 -24.74 7.02 -22.45
N GLY A 298 -24.71 6.12 -21.46
CA GLY A 298 -23.60 5.96 -20.53
C GLY A 298 -23.56 6.99 -19.39
N SER A 299 -24.40 8.04 -19.44
CA SER A 299 -24.51 9.03 -18.36
C SER A 299 -25.96 9.46 -18.16
N TYR A 300 -26.35 9.74 -16.91
CA TYR A 300 -27.63 10.35 -16.58
C TYR A 300 -27.63 11.88 -16.79
N ASP A 301 -26.43 12.45 -16.82
CA ASP A 301 -26.17 13.89 -16.98
C ASP A 301 -25.62 14.17 -18.38
N CYS A 302 -26.42 13.85 -19.39
CA CYS A 302 -26.12 14.22 -20.77
C CYS A 302 -27.35 14.84 -21.47
N PRO A 303 -27.14 15.65 -22.52
CA PRO A 303 -28.19 16.42 -23.19
C PRO A 303 -29.38 15.58 -23.69
N GLN A 304 -29.11 14.38 -24.20
CA GLN A 304 -30.13 13.46 -24.69
C GLN A 304 -31.02 12.98 -23.54
N VAL A 305 -30.42 12.62 -22.41
CA VAL A 305 -31.15 12.16 -21.22
C VAL A 305 -31.91 13.31 -20.55
N TRP A 306 -31.37 14.53 -20.54
CA TRP A 306 -32.09 15.72 -20.06
C TRP A 306 -33.33 16.04 -20.92
N THR A 307 -33.22 15.93 -22.24
CA THR A 307 -34.36 16.09 -23.17
C THR A 307 -35.48 15.08 -22.84
N LEU A 308 -35.12 13.80 -22.65
CA LEU A 308 -36.09 12.74 -22.35
C LEU A 308 -36.73 12.91 -20.95
N ARG A 309 -35.96 13.39 -19.96
CA ARG A 309 -36.47 13.68 -18.61
C ARG A 309 -37.45 14.86 -18.62
N ARG A 310 -37.15 15.93 -19.37
CA ARG A 310 -38.07 17.05 -19.60
C ARG A 310 -39.36 16.60 -20.28
N PHE A 311 -39.26 15.73 -21.29
CA PHE A 311 -40.44 15.18 -21.96
C PHE A 311 -41.29 14.31 -21.02
N ARG A 312 -40.63 13.47 -20.21
CA ARG A 312 -41.28 12.65 -19.17
C ARG A 312 -42.08 13.52 -18.20
N ASP A 313 -41.46 14.55 -17.63
CA ASP A 313 -42.11 15.35 -16.57
C ASP A 313 -43.05 16.41 -17.11
N GLY A 314 -42.67 17.04 -18.23
CA GLY A 314 -43.36 18.19 -18.82
C GLY A 314 -44.48 17.83 -19.78
N VAL A 315 -44.50 16.60 -20.31
CA VAL A 315 -45.50 16.14 -21.28
C VAL A 315 -46.17 14.84 -20.82
N LEU A 316 -45.42 13.76 -20.59
CA LEU A 316 -46.00 12.47 -20.22
C LEU A 316 -46.64 12.50 -18.83
N GLY A 317 -46.03 13.18 -17.85
CA GLY A 317 -46.53 13.29 -16.48
C GLY A 317 -47.85 14.04 -16.34
N LYS A 318 -48.21 14.86 -17.34
CA LYS A 318 -49.43 15.68 -17.32
C LYS A 318 -50.71 14.88 -17.61
N ASN A 319 -50.60 13.79 -18.37
CA ASN A 319 -51.76 13.01 -18.85
C ASN A 319 -51.81 11.61 -18.21
N ILE A 320 -53.01 11.06 -18.03
CA ILE A 320 -53.23 9.76 -17.35
C ILE A 320 -52.48 8.62 -18.06
N PHE A 321 -52.58 8.56 -19.40
CA PHE A 321 -51.87 7.56 -20.20
C PHE A 321 -50.35 7.69 -20.12
N GLY A 322 -49.83 8.92 -20.09
CA GLY A 322 -48.40 9.13 -19.93
C GLY A 322 -47.90 8.74 -18.54
N ARG A 323 -48.69 8.97 -17.48
CA ARG A 323 -48.38 8.47 -16.14
C ARG A 323 -48.40 6.94 -16.07
N LEU A 324 -49.33 6.28 -16.77
CA LEU A 324 -49.36 4.82 -16.86
C LEU A 324 -48.13 4.28 -17.60
N PHE A 325 -47.76 4.90 -18.72
CA PHE A 325 -46.54 4.58 -19.46
C PHE A 325 -45.28 4.73 -18.58
N ILE A 326 -45.17 5.83 -17.83
CA ILE A 326 -44.07 6.05 -16.89
C ILE A 326 -44.02 4.92 -15.86
N LYS A 327 -45.15 4.55 -15.25
CA LYS A 327 -45.19 3.45 -14.27
C LYS A 327 -44.74 2.12 -14.88
N ALA A 328 -45.25 1.77 -16.06
CA ALA A 328 -44.85 0.55 -16.76
C ALA A 328 -43.36 0.56 -17.12
N TYR A 329 -42.85 1.69 -17.60
CA TYR A 329 -41.44 1.89 -17.86
C TYR A 329 -40.59 1.64 -16.61
N TYR A 330 -40.94 2.26 -15.47
CA TYR A 330 -40.20 2.09 -14.22
C TYR A 330 -40.30 0.67 -13.63
N ALA A 331 -41.38 -0.06 -13.94
CA ALA A 331 -41.54 -1.44 -13.51
C ALA A 331 -40.70 -2.42 -14.36
N VAL A 332 -40.63 -2.22 -15.68
CA VAL A 332 -40.05 -3.20 -16.61
C VAL A 332 -38.60 -2.87 -16.99
N SER A 333 -38.27 -1.58 -17.11
CA SER A 333 -36.97 -1.14 -17.63
C SER A 333 -35.74 -1.58 -16.80
N PRO A 334 -35.76 -1.63 -15.45
CA PRO A 334 -34.60 -2.10 -14.69
C PRO A 334 -34.25 -3.56 -14.99
N ALA A 335 -35.26 -4.43 -15.08
CA ALA A 335 -35.08 -5.85 -15.39
C ALA A 335 -34.54 -6.05 -16.81
N LEU A 336 -35.08 -5.31 -17.79
CA LEU A 336 -34.59 -5.36 -19.18
C LEU A 336 -33.12 -4.90 -19.29
N VAL A 337 -32.75 -3.82 -18.61
CA VAL A 337 -31.37 -3.34 -18.59
C VAL A 337 -30.45 -4.33 -17.88
N SER A 338 -30.90 -4.97 -16.81
CA SER A 338 -30.12 -6.01 -16.14
C SER A 338 -29.85 -7.22 -17.05
N ALA A 339 -30.85 -7.64 -17.85
CA ALA A 339 -30.74 -8.81 -18.71
C ALA A 339 -29.95 -8.53 -20.01
N PHE A 340 -30.15 -7.37 -20.64
CA PHE A 340 -29.64 -7.07 -21.98
C PHE A 340 -28.69 -5.87 -22.04
N GLY A 341 -28.46 -5.17 -20.93
CA GLY A 341 -27.69 -3.93 -20.86
C GLY A 341 -26.18 -4.09 -21.09
N ASN A 342 -25.65 -5.31 -21.25
CA ASN A 342 -24.27 -5.52 -21.73
C ASN A 342 -24.21 -5.94 -23.21
N CYS A 343 -25.35 -6.25 -23.83
CA CYS A 343 -25.41 -6.60 -25.23
C CYS A 343 -25.23 -5.35 -26.11
N THR A 344 -24.20 -5.37 -26.96
CA THR A 344 -23.87 -4.26 -27.87
C THR A 344 -24.96 -4.03 -28.92
N VAL A 345 -25.60 -5.10 -29.40
CA VAL A 345 -26.73 -5.03 -30.34
C VAL A 345 -27.93 -4.36 -29.71
N PHE A 346 -28.28 -4.72 -28.47
CA PHE A 346 -29.36 -4.09 -27.71
C PHE A 346 -29.12 -2.59 -27.54
N LYS A 347 -27.93 -2.20 -27.06
CA LYS A 347 -27.57 -0.77 -26.90
C LYS A 347 -27.65 -0.03 -28.23
N ARG A 348 -27.15 -0.61 -29.32
CA ARG A 348 -27.14 0.01 -30.64
C ARG A 348 -28.55 0.21 -31.20
N THR A 349 -29.43 -0.78 -31.03
CA THR A 349 -30.83 -0.70 -31.47
C THR A 349 -31.59 0.33 -30.65
N CYS A 350 -31.50 0.29 -29.32
CA CYS A 350 -32.13 1.28 -28.46
C CYS A 350 -31.59 2.70 -28.71
N ARG A 351 -30.28 2.86 -28.94
CA ARG A 351 -29.66 4.15 -29.27
C ARG A 351 -30.28 4.76 -30.53
N ARG A 352 -30.43 3.98 -31.61
CA ARG A 352 -31.06 4.49 -32.86
C ARG A 352 -32.50 4.97 -32.64
N ILE A 353 -33.27 4.26 -31.83
CA ILE A 353 -34.66 4.64 -31.52
C ILE A 353 -34.70 5.90 -30.66
N LEU A 354 -33.86 5.96 -29.62
CA LEU A 354 -33.79 7.08 -28.69
C LEU A 354 -33.24 8.34 -29.36
N ASP A 355 -32.23 8.25 -30.20
CA ASP A 355 -31.67 9.40 -30.94
C ASP A 355 -32.74 10.03 -31.82
N ARG A 356 -33.47 9.23 -32.61
CA ARG A 356 -34.59 9.72 -33.42
C ARG A 356 -35.67 10.40 -32.58
N LEU A 357 -35.99 9.82 -31.42
CA LEU A 357 -36.97 10.40 -30.51
C LEU A 357 -36.47 11.74 -29.95
N VAL A 358 -35.21 11.81 -29.49
CA VAL A 358 -34.57 13.02 -28.97
C VAL A 358 -34.57 14.12 -30.03
N ASP A 359 -34.20 13.81 -31.27
CA ASP A 359 -34.19 14.78 -32.38
C ASP A 359 -35.58 15.35 -32.65
N ILE A 360 -36.62 14.49 -32.67
CA ILE A 360 -38.01 14.92 -32.84
C ILE A 360 -38.45 15.83 -31.70
N LEU A 361 -38.09 15.50 -30.45
CA LEU A 361 -38.46 16.26 -29.27
C LEU A 361 -37.76 17.63 -29.24
N GLN A 362 -36.48 17.69 -29.60
CA GLN A 362 -35.74 18.95 -29.69
C GLN A 362 -36.30 19.85 -30.79
N ARG A 363 -36.66 19.31 -31.95
CA ARG A 363 -37.34 20.06 -33.02
C ARG A 363 -38.72 20.59 -32.60
N LYS A 364 -39.40 19.87 -31.69
CA LYS A 364 -40.65 20.33 -31.06
C LYS A 364 -40.44 21.33 -29.91
N GLY A 365 -39.21 21.79 -29.69
CA GLY A 365 -38.87 22.82 -28.71
C GLY A 365 -38.53 22.29 -27.30
N ILE A 366 -38.30 20.99 -27.12
CA ILE A 366 -37.84 20.45 -25.84
C ILE A 366 -36.33 20.60 -25.76
N ASP A 367 -35.89 21.52 -24.90
CA ASP A 367 -34.49 21.88 -24.75
C ASP A 367 -33.61 20.76 -24.16
N SER A 368 -32.34 20.76 -24.55
CA SER A 368 -31.34 19.77 -24.17
C SER A 368 -30.35 20.26 -23.12
N SER A 369 -30.53 21.46 -22.57
CA SER A 369 -29.73 21.98 -21.47
C SER A 369 -30.02 21.24 -20.17
N ARG A 370 -29.09 21.40 -19.22
CA ARG A 370 -29.11 20.77 -17.91
C ARG A 370 -30.48 20.88 -17.26
N TYR A 371 -31.00 19.74 -16.82
CA TYR A 371 -32.34 19.62 -16.27
C TYR A 371 -32.31 18.99 -14.87
N PHE A 372 -33.06 19.60 -13.96
CA PHE A 372 -33.30 19.09 -12.62
C PHE A 372 -34.70 18.49 -12.57
N ASP A 373 -34.80 17.24 -12.09
CA ASP A 373 -36.08 16.53 -11.99
C ASP A 373 -37.03 17.28 -11.04
N LYS A 374 -38.33 17.28 -11.38
CA LYS A 374 -39.38 17.93 -10.59
C LYS A 374 -39.74 17.20 -9.31
#